data_AF-A0A7W6SGV8-F1
#
_entry.id   AF-A0A7W6SGV8-F1
#
_cell.length_a   1.000
_cell.length_b   1.000
_cell.length_c   1.000
_cell.angle_alpha   90.00
_cell.angle_beta   90.00
_cell.angle_gamma   90.00
#
_symmetry.space_group_name_H-M   'P 1'
#
loop_
_entity.id
_entity.type
_entity.pdbx_description
1 polymer ?
#
loop_
_entity_poly.entity_id
_entity_poly.type
_entity_poly.pdbx_seq_one_letter_code
_entity_poly.pdbx_strand_id
1 'polypeptide(L)' 'MLAPYEVAFVKDASCPSGKVLKVTGAIRGLHRRKACVVLAGEQASLATATP' A
#
# COMPACT_ATOMS: atom_id res chain seq x y z
N MET A 1 9.86 -9.34 -4.80
CA MET A 1 10.16 -8.25 -3.84
C MET A 1 9.60 -6.97 -4.43
N LEU A 2 8.93 -6.11 -3.65
CA LEU A 2 8.58 -4.76 -4.11
C LEU A 2 9.84 -3.90 -4.24
N ALA A 3 9.89 -3.07 -5.28
CA ALA A 3 10.89 -2.03 -5.44
C ALA A 3 10.75 -0.97 -4.32
N PRO A 4 11.80 -0.20 -4.02
CA PRO A 4 11.71 0.92 -3.09
C PRO A 4 10.57 1.88 -3.48
N TYR A 5 9.76 2.28 -2.50
CA TYR A 5 8.59 3.16 -2.66
C TYR A 5 7.43 2.62 -3.49
N GLU A 6 7.56 1.43 -4.09
CA GLU A 6 6.45 0.78 -4.77
C GLU A 6 5.36 0.42 -3.75
N VAL A 7 4.09 0.55 -4.15
CA VAL A 7 2.94 0.26 -3.28
C VAL A 7 2.20 -0.95 -3.81
N ALA A 8 2.01 -1.97 -2.96
CA ALA A 8 1.15 -3.11 -3.24
C ALA A 8 -0.02 -3.14 -2.27
N PHE A 9 -1.17 -3.58 -2.79
CA PHE A 9 -2.38 -3.81 -2.01
C PHE A 9 -2.62 -5.31 -1.90
N VAL A 10 -2.58 -5.82 -0.67
CA VAL A 10 -2.75 -7.25 -0.39
C VAL A 10 -4.05 -7.45 0.37
N LYS A 11 -4.89 -8.37 -0.11
CA LYS A 11 -6.02 -8.87 0.69
C LYS A 11 -5.43 -9.79 1.76
N ASP A 12 -5.44 -9.31 2.99
CA ASP A 12 -4.87 -10.00 4.14
C ASP A 12 -5.89 -10.03 5.28
N ALA A 13 -5.98 -11.15 6.00
CA ALA A 13 -6.93 -11.33 7.10
C ALA A 13 -6.61 -10.45 8.32
N SER A 14 -5.43 -9.82 8.36
CA SER A 14 -5.08 -8.80 9.36
C SER A 14 -5.90 -7.52 9.24
N CYS A 15 -6.52 -7.25 8.09
CA CYS A 15 -7.35 -6.08 7.88
C CYS A 15 -8.85 -6.42 7.99
N PRO A 16 -9.66 -5.54 8.62
CA PRO A 16 -11.10 -5.74 8.73
C PRO A 16 -11.79 -5.65 7.35
N SER A 17 -13.02 -6.17 7.29
CA SER A 17 -13.86 -6.22 6.09
C SER A 17 -13.88 -4.89 5.33
N GLY A 18 -13.64 -4.93 4.03
CA GLY A 18 -13.63 -3.74 3.17
C GLY A 18 -12.30 -2.97 3.15
N LYS A 19 -11.28 -3.44 3.88
CA LYS A 19 -9.91 -2.88 3.83
C LYS A 19 -8.92 -3.89 3.25
N VAL A 20 -7.85 -3.36 2.70
CA VAL A 20 -6.70 -4.10 2.17
C VAL A 20 -5.43 -3.61 2.84
N LEU A 21 -4.42 -4.46 2.92
CA LEU A 21 -3.13 -4.12 3.44
C LEU A 21 -2.31 -3.38 2.37
N LYS A 22 -2.11 -2.07 2.55
CA LYS A 22 -1.15 -1.28 1.79
C LYS A 22 0.25 -1.56 2.31
N VAL A 23 1.07 -2.16 1.48
CA VAL A 23 2.48 -2.46 1.76
C VAL A 23 3.33 -1.56 0.87
N THR A 24 4.15 -0.70 1.49
CA THR A 24 5.12 0.10 0.76
C THR A 24 6.48 -0.57 0.79
N GLY A 25 7.09 -0.69 -0.38
CA GLY A 25 8.45 -1.16 -0.57
C GLY A 25 9.42 -0.25 0.19
N ALA A 26 10.27 -0.86 0.99
CA ALA A 26 11.24 -0.16 1.81
C ALA A 26 12.62 -0.20 1.15
N ILE A 27 13.38 0.88 1.30
CA ILE A 27 14.83 0.86 1.05
C ILE A 27 15.49 -0.09 2.06
N ARG A 28 16.57 -0.75 1.63
CA ARG A 28 17.37 -1.66 2.48
C ARG A 28 17.63 -1.04 3.86
N GLY A 29 17.37 -1.79 4.92
CA GLY A 29 17.54 -1.34 6.31
C GLY A 29 16.33 -0.62 6.93
N LEU A 30 15.26 -0.35 6.16
CA LEU A 30 14.04 0.25 6.67
C LEU A 30 12.91 -0.79 6.81
N HIS A 31 12.14 -0.69 7.89
CA HIS A 31 10.96 -1.53 8.08
C HIS A 31 9.89 -1.18 7.03
N ARG A 32 9.30 -2.21 6.41
CA ARG A 32 8.17 -2.04 5.49
C ARG A 32 7.00 -1.43 6.24
N ARG A 33 6.49 -0.29 5.77
CA ARG A 33 5.26 0.28 6.29
C ARG A 33 4.08 -0.53 5.75
N LYS A 34 3.21 -0.95 6.67
CA LYS A 34 2.00 -1.73 6.42
C LYS A 34 0.83 -1.02 7.08
N ALA A 35 -0.23 -0.75 6.32
CA ALA A 35 -1.43 -0.08 6.83
C ALA A 35 -2.69 -0.67 6.20
N CYS A 36 -3.76 -0.84 6.98
CA CYS A 36 -5.06 -1.24 6.43
C CYS A 36 -5.76 -0.01 5.85
N VAL A 37 -5.96 0.00 4.53
CA VAL A 37 -6.58 1.11 3.79
C VAL A 37 -7.81 0.65 3.03
N VAL A 38 -8.71 1.58 2.74
CA VAL A 38 -9.82 1.33 1.81
C VAL A 38 -9.28 1.43 0.40
N LEU A 39 -9.30 0.32 -0.35
CA LEU A 39 -8.69 0.22 -1.69
C LEU A 39 -9.17 1.34 -2.63
N ALA A 40 -10.47 1.62 -2.64
CA ALA A 40 -11.07 2.62 -3.51
C ALA A 40 -10.61 4.07 -3.21
N GLY A 41 -10.45 4.43 -1.94
CA GLY A 41 -9.99 5.76 -1.55
C GLY A 41 -8.51 5.98 -1.86
N GLU A 42 -7.69 4.95 -1.71
CA GLU A 42 -6.24 5.06 -1.94
C GLU A 42 -5.86 5.00 -3.43
N GLN A 43 -6.56 4.22 -4.27
CA GLN A 43 -6.36 4.25 -5.72
C GLN A 43 -6.72 5.61 -6.32
N ALA A 44 -7.74 6.29 -5.78
CA ALA A 44 -8.14 7.62 -6.24
C ALA A 44 -7.06 8.69 -5.95
N SER A 45 -6.32 8.57 -4.83
CA SER A 45 -5.25 9.50 -4.48
C SER A 45 -3.93 9.25 -5.22
N LEU A 46 -3.75 8.07 -5.83
CA LEU A 46 -2.56 7.76 -6.64
C LEU A 46 -2.66 8.26 -8.10
N ALA A 47 -3.82 8.77 -8.51
CA ALA A 47 -4.15 9.07 -9.91
C ALA A 47 -3.79 10.50 -10.38
N THR A 48 -3.23 11.36 -9.52
CA THR A 48 -2.82 12.72 -9.89
C THR A 48 -1.37 13.00 -9.51
N ALA A 49 -0.46 12.15 -9.98
CA ALA A 49 0.88 12.62 -10.33
C ALA A 49 0.80 13.10 -11.78
N THR A 50 0.57 14.41 -11.96
CA THR A 50 0.73 15.13 -13.23
C THR A 50 2.10 14.83 -13.84
N PRO A 51 2.21 14.63 -15.17
CA PRO A 51 3.48 14.37 -15.86
C PRO A 51 4.50 15.51 -15.71
#